data_AF-A0A6M2D1H6-F1
#
_entry.id   AF-A0A6M2D1H6-F1
#
_cell.length_a   1.000
_cell.length_b   1.000
_cell.length_c   1.000
_cell.angle_alpha   90.00
_cell.angle_beta   90.00
_cell.angle_gamma   90.00
#
_symmetry.space_group_name_H-M   'P 1'
#
loop_
_entity.id
_entity.type
_entity.pdbx_description
1 polymer ?
#
loop_
_entity_poly.entity_id
_entity_poly.type
_entity_poly.pdbx_seq_one_letter_code
_entity_poly.pdbx_strand_id
1 'polypeptide(L)' 'MSLIKKRLRVEMWMYEQLQRLFACSDDNHDIEIDLDELLDMESDHRRRDFLRTKLKGAKQTRDQVEMFIDELIQR' A
#
# COMPACT_ATOMS: atom_id res chain seq x y z
N MET A 1 -20.33 13.97 -5.60
CA MET A 1 -20.26 12.73 -4.80
C MET A 1 -20.11 11.52 -5.72
N SER A 2 -18.88 11.11 -6.02
CA SER A 2 -18.58 9.80 -6.66
C SER A 2 -17.14 9.35 -6.34
N LEU A 3 -16.66 9.71 -5.14
CA LEU A 3 -15.36 9.27 -4.64
C LEU A 3 -15.35 7.78 -4.28
N ILE A 4 -16.53 7.21 -3.97
CA ILE A 4 -16.71 5.80 -3.58
C ILE A 4 -16.27 4.81 -4.67
N LYS A 5 -16.58 5.07 -5.95
CA LYS A 5 -16.19 4.13 -7.03
C LYS A 5 -14.69 4.14 -7.32
N LYS A 6 -14.01 5.27 -7.17
CA LYS A 6 -12.54 5.35 -7.30
C LYS A 6 -11.84 4.71 -6.10
N ARG A 7 -12.35 4.95 -4.88
CA ARG A 7 -11.78 4.42 -3.63
C ARG A 7 -11.81 2.88 -3.59
N LEU A 8 -12.94 2.26 -3.91
CA LEU A 8 -13.08 0.80 -3.95
C LEU A 8 -12.09 0.12 -4.91
N ARG A 9 -11.79 0.77 -6.03
CA ARG A 9 -10.86 0.20 -7.03
C ARG A 9 -9.41 0.23 -6.52
N VAL A 10 -9.05 1.29 -5.80
CA VAL A 10 -7.74 1.40 -5.16
C VAL A 10 -7.65 0.42 -4.00
N GLU A 11 -8.69 0.29 -3.18
CA GLU A 11 -8.76 -0.66 -2.06
C GLU A 11 -8.64 -2.12 -2.52
N MET A 12 -9.38 -2.54 -3.56
CA MET A 12 -9.27 -3.90 -4.10
C MET A 12 -7.88 -4.19 -4.67
N TRP A 13 -7.30 -3.24 -5.42
CA TRP A 13 -5.95 -3.41 -5.95
C TRP A 13 -4.91 -3.45 -4.83
N MET A 14 -5.02 -2.57 -3.83
CA MET A 14 -4.13 -2.55 -2.67
C MET A 14 -4.18 -3.89 -1.93
N TYR A 15 -5.37 -4.44 -1.73
CA TYR A 15 -5.57 -5.76 -1.14
C TYR A 15 -4.89 -6.86 -1.97
N GLU A 16 -5.11 -6.91 -3.30
CA GLU A 16 -4.46 -7.89 -4.16
C GLU A 16 -2.93 -7.78 -4.16
N GLN A 17 -2.38 -6.56 -4.19
CA GLN A 17 -0.94 -6.34 -4.15
C GLN A 17 -0.33 -6.69 -2.80
N LEU A 18 -0.99 -6.33 -1.70
CA LEU A 18 -0.57 -6.75 -0.36
C LEU A 18 -0.60 -8.28 -0.23
N GLN A 19 -1.65 -8.94 -0.72
CA GLN A 19 -1.75 -10.39 -0.71
C GLN A 19 -0.59 -11.06 -1.50
N ARG A 20 -0.19 -10.47 -2.63
CA ARG A 20 0.99 -10.89 -3.41
C ARG A 20 2.31 -10.61 -2.69
N LEU A 21 2.47 -9.42 -2.10
CA LEU A 21 3.67 -8.97 -1.39
C LEU A 21 3.97 -9.79 -0.15
N PHE A 22 2.93 -10.19 0.58
CA PHE A 22 3.06 -10.97 1.81
C PHE A 22 2.95 -12.47 1.58
N ALA A 23 2.60 -12.90 0.35
CA ALA A 23 2.47 -14.30 -0.06
C ALA A 23 1.74 -15.15 1.01
N CYS A 24 0.69 -14.60 1.61
CA CYS A 24 0.08 -15.15 2.81
C CYS A 24 -1.30 -15.74 2.50
N SER A 25 -1.36 -17.08 2.55
CA SER A 25 -2.55 -17.83 2.93
C SER A 25 -2.78 -17.84 4.46
N ASP A 26 -1.97 -17.08 5.22
CA ASP A 26 -2.03 -17.03 6.68
C ASP A 26 -2.49 -15.63 7.10
N ASP A 27 -3.67 -15.61 7.73
CA ASP A 27 -4.55 -14.52 8.17
C ASP A 27 -3.92 -13.42 9.05
N ASN A 28 -2.59 -13.31 9.13
CA ASN A 28 -1.89 -12.60 10.22
C ASN A 28 -1.06 -11.38 9.80
N HIS A 29 -1.33 -10.80 8.62
CA HIS A 29 -0.78 -9.48 8.28
C HIS A 29 -1.90 -8.43 8.33
N ASP A 30 -2.25 -8.02 9.55
CA ASP A 30 -2.98 -6.77 9.83
C ASP A 30 -2.07 -5.57 9.50
N ILE A 31 -1.78 -5.38 8.22
CA ILE A 31 -1.16 -4.14 7.75
C ILE A 31 -2.29 -3.16 7.49
N GLU A 32 -2.61 -2.38 8.52
CA GLU A 32 -3.45 -1.20 8.39
C GLU A 32 -2.60 -0.05 7.84
N ILE A 33 -2.88 0.32 6.58
CA ILE A 33 -2.32 1.51 5.93
C ILE A 33 -3.40 2.59 5.97
N ASP A 34 -3.19 3.61 6.81
CA ASP A 34 -4.06 4.77 6.90
C ASP A 34 -3.92 5.65 5.64
N LEU A 35 -4.89 5.52 4.73
CA LEU A 35 -4.91 6.28 3.48
C LEU A 35 -5.07 7.78 3.71
N ASP A 36 -5.81 8.18 4.76
CA ASP A 36 -5.99 9.59 5.11
C ASP A 36 -4.66 10.21 5.59
N GLU A 37 -3.88 9.49 6.42
CA GLU A 37 -2.54 9.93 6.82
C GLU A 37 -1.60 10.02 5.62
N LEU A 38 -1.65 9.04 4.71
CA LEU A 38 -0.85 9.08 3.48
C LEU A 38 -1.21 10.28 2.59
N LEU A 39 -2.51 10.60 2.47
CA LEU A 39 -2.99 11.74 1.70
C LEU A 39 -2.57 13.07 2.32
N ASP A 40 -2.57 13.18 3.64
CA ASP A 40 -2.13 14.38 4.39
C ASP A 40 -0.62 14.66 4.28
N MET A 41 0.19 13.66 3.88
CA MET A 41 1.61 13.90 3.66
C MET A 41 1.84 14.78 2.43
N GLU A 42 2.47 15.94 2.61
CA GLU A 42 2.81 16.89 1.54
C GLU A 42 3.91 16.40 0.57
N SER A 43 4.63 15.33 0.90
CA SER A 43 5.79 14.88 0.12
C SER A 43 5.77 13.40 -0.15
N ASP A 44 5.94 13.03 -1.43
CA ASP A 44 6.02 11.65 -1.86
C ASP A 44 7.18 10.91 -1.19
N HIS A 45 8.30 11.57 -0.92
CA HIS A 45 9.41 10.95 -0.17
C HIS A 45 8.97 10.45 1.22
N ARG A 46 8.12 11.20 1.94
CA ARG A 46 7.61 10.80 3.25
C ARG A 46 6.61 9.66 3.13
N ARG A 47 5.74 9.72 2.12
CA ARG A 47 4.80 8.64 1.79
C ARG A 47 5.53 7.33 1.51
N ARG A 48 6.61 7.38 0.73
CA ARG A 48 7.46 6.21 0.44
C ARG A 48 8.07 5.62 1.70
N ASP A 49 8.67 6.46 2.55
CA ASP A 49 9.35 5.99 3.77
C ASP A 49 8.36 5.36 4.77
N PHE A 50 7.18 5.97 4.91
CA PHE A 50 6.09 5.44 5.71
C PHE A 50 5.61 4.08 5.21
N LEU A 51 5.28 3.98 3.91
CA LEU A 51 4.84 2.73 3.29
C LEU A 51 5.93 1.65 3.37
N ARG A 52 7.19 2.01 3.16
CA ARG A 52 8.31 1.09 3.29
C ARG A 52 8.49 0.56 4.71
N THR A 53 8.21 1.39 5.71
CA THR A 53 8.22 0.99 7.12
C THR A 53 7.07 0.01 7.42
N LYS A 54 5.87 0.30 6.94
CA LYS A 54 4.70 -0.59 7.06
C LYS A 54 4.89 -1.91 6.30
N LEU A 55 5.51 -1.87 5.13
CA LEU A 55 5.78 -3.02 4.26
C LEU A 55 7.08 -3.76 4.59
N LYS A 56 7.77 -3.41 5.68
CA LYS A 56 9.04 -4.03 6.07
C LYS A 56 8.92 -5.53 6.38
N GLY A 57 7.71 -6.02 6.68
CA GLY A 57 7.40 -7.43 6.86
C GLY A 57 7.15 -8.22 5.56
N ALA A 58 7.17 -7.55 4.39
CA ALA A 58 6.87 -8.19 3.12
C ALA A 58 7.85 -9.33 2.82
N LYS A 59 7.31 -10.48 2.38
CA LYS A 59 8.11 -11.65 1.99
C LYS A 59 8.71 -11.51 0.58
N GLN A 60 8.17 -10.59 -0.22
CA GLN A 60 8.67 -10.28 -1.56
C GLN A 60 9.96 -9.43 -1.52
N THR A 61 10.60 -9.31 -2.68
CA THR A 61 11.84 -8.54 -2.82
C THR A 61 11.60 -7.03 -2.63
N ARG A 62 12.65 -6.32 -2.19
CA ARG A 62 12.61 -4.84 -2.05
C ARG A 62 12.18 -4.14 -3.32
N ASP A 63 12.50 -4.71 -4.49
CA ASP A 63 12.12 -4.16 -5.79
C ASP A 63 10.60 -4.17 -6.00
N GLN A 64 9.93 -5.29 -5.68
CA GLN A 64 8.47 -5.41 -5.74
C GLN A 64 7.78 -4.49 -4.73
N VAL A 65 8.35 -4.35 -3.53
CA VAL A 65 7.84 -3.42 -2.52
C VAL A 65 7.95 -1.96 -3.00
N GLU A 66 9.09 -1.56 -3.55
CA GLU A 66 9.29 -0.20 -4.08
C GLU A 66 8.39 0.09 -5.29
N MET A 67 8.18 -0.88 -6.17
CA MET A 67 7.28 -0.76 -7.32
C MET A 67 5.83 -0.55 -6.87
N PHE A 68 5.37 -1.31 -5.88
CA PHE A 68 4.04 -1.13 -5.28
C PHE A 68 3.87 0.26 -4.64
N ILE A 69 4.88 0.72 -3.90
CA ILE A 69 4.88 2.04 -3.27
C ILE A 69 4.77 3.14 -4.34
N ASP A 70 5.55 3.02 -5.42
CA ASP A 70 5.54 3.99 -6.52
C ASP A 70 4.18 4.03 -7.22
N GLU A 71 3.60 2.86 -7.53
CA GLU A 71 2.26 2.75 -8.13
C GLU A 71 1.16 3.29 -7.21
N LEU A 72 1.28 3.10 -5.90
CA LEU A 72 0.29 3.59 -4.93
C LEU A 72 0.31 5.12 -4.84
N ILE A 73 1.49 5.74 -4.93
CA ILE A 73 1.66 7.20 -4.89
C ILE A 73 1.22 7.85 -6.21
N GLN A 74 1.42 7.18 -7.34
CA GLN A 74 1.06 7.70 -8.66
C GLN A 74 -0.43 7.57 -9.02
N ARG A 75 -1.22 6.83 -8.24
CA ARG A 75 -2.65 6.59 -8.50
C ARG A 75 -3.59 7.63 -7.89
#